data_AF-A0A3D1YHD3-F1
#
_entry.id   AF-A0A3D1YHD3-F1
#
_cell.length_a   1.000
_cell.length_b   1.000
_cell.length_c   1.000
_cell.angle_alpha   90.00
_cell.angle_beta   90.00
_cell.angle_gamma   90.00
#
_symmetry.space_group_name_H-M   'P 1'
#
loop_
_entity.id
_entity.type
_entity.pdbx_description
1 polymer ?
#
loop_
_entity_poly.entity_id
_entity_poly.type
_entity_poly.pdbx_seq_one_letter_code
_entity_poly.pdbx_strand_id
1 'polypeptide(L)'
;MSKITDFLDKISDAAPTPIGFGATRGEKHPGLGLVVSLAKPNQDQIKKMSTVCDGFIFKAPPSKSVSDKLTNPWILDGAIPTENLKTLLEIGCDSICCDLTSSATTIAEDNLGVFLKLNINIDWQQLTIINTLPVDGYIIEFNDISNQINLDQLSKIGLITHGTDKYCLLTVSSAPAAKELEALRKIGVIGIIMNGDNSDFSDVKQLKDELLAMPSPNHKKKDNPHLKSSGSVFELEG
;
A
#
# COMPACT_ATOMS: atom_id res chain seq x y z
N MET A 1 -7.26 0.61 14.56
CA MET A 1 -7.14 0.64 13.09
C MET A 1 -6.89 2.08 12.66
N SER A 2 -5.96 2.26 11.74
CA SER A 2 -5.49 3.58 11.27
C SER A 2 -6.31 4.06 10.07
N LYS A 3 -6.28 5.36 9.74
CA LYS A 3 -7.01 5.88 8.57
C LYS A 3 -6.50 5.28 7.26
N ILE A 4 -5.21 4.95 7.16
CA ILE A 4 -4.66 4.34 5.94
C ILE A 4 -5.15 2.90 5.78
N THR A 5 -5.21 2.11 6.85
CA THR A 5 -5.74 0.74 6.80
C THR A 5 -7.23 0.76 6.43
N ASP A 6 -8.03 1.65 7.03
CA ASP A 6 -9.45 1.82 6.68
C ASP A 6 -9.66 2.20 5.20
N PHE A 7 -8.72 2.97 4.63
CA PHE A 7 -8.74 3.32 3.21
C PHE A 7 -8.38 2.13 2.32
N LEU A 8 -7.39 1.32 2.71
CA LEU A 8 -6.98 0.13 1.98
C LEU A 8 -8.06 -0.96 2.02
N ASP A 9 -8.74 -1.14 3.16
CA ASP A 9 -9.92 -2.01 3.30
C ASP A 9 -10.99 -1.64 2.27
N LYS A 10 -11.32 -0.35 2.12
CA LYS A 10 -12.30 0.12 1.13
C LYS A 10 -11.92 -0.18 -0.32
N ILE A 11 -10.63 -0.25 -0.64
CA ILE A 11 -10.16 -0.66 -1.97
C ILE A 11 -10.26 -2.16 -2.14
N SER A 12 -9.89 -2.93 -1.12
CA SER A 12 -9.97 -4.40 -1.12
C SER A 12 -11.42 -4.89 -1.24
N ASP A 13 -12.32 -4.26 -0.47
CA ASP A 13 -13.73 -4.61 -0.35
C ASP A 13 -14.60 -4.07 -1.49
N ALA A 14 -14.00 -3.45 -2.52
CA ALA A 14 -14.73 -2.86 -3.64
C ALA A 14 -15.78 -3.84 -4.18
N ALA A 15 -17.03 -3.60 -3.78
CA ALA A 15 -18.09 -4.58 -3.89
C ALA A 15 -18.34 -4.94 -5.37
N PRO A 16 -18.66 -6.21 -5.69
CA PRO A 16 -19.01 -6.59 -7.05
C PRO A 16 -20.13 -5.70 -7.56
N THR A 17 -20.00 -5.25 -8.82
CA THR A 17 -21.00 -4.38 -9.44
C THR A 17 -22.37 -5.05 -9.37
N PRO A 18 -23.38 -4.44 -8.73
CA PRO A 18 -24.69 -5.08 -8.60
C PRO A 18 -25.29 -5.30 -9.99
N ILE A 19 -25.67 -6.55 -10.28
CA ILE A 19 -26.29 -6.96 -11.55
C ILE A 19 -27.81 -6.93 -11.34
N GLY A 20 -28.51 -6.01 -12.02
CA GLY A 20 -29.98 -5.94 -11.99
C GLY A 20 -30.55 -4.64 -12.56
N PHE A 21 -31.80 -4.68 -13.01
CA PHE A 21 -32.53 -3.48 -13.43
C PHE A 21 -32.79 -2.59 -12.20
N GLY A 22 -32.27 -1.36 -12.22
CA GLY A 22 -32.40 -0.39 -11.12
C GLY A 22 -31.27 -0.42 -10.09
N ALA A 23 -30.21 -1.18 -10.32
CA ALA A 23 -29.02 -1.12 -9.48
C ALA A 23 -28.33 0.25 -9.61
N THR A 24 -28.27 1.00 -8.50
CA THR A 24 -27.45 2.20 -8.43
C THR A 24 -25.98 1.81 -8.49
N ARG A 25 -25.25 2.38 -9.45
CA ARG A 25 -23.81 2.20 -9.56
C ARG A 25 -23.19 2.83 -8.30
N GLY A 26 -22.67 2.01 -7.39
CA GLY A 26 -21.85 2.49 -6.27
C GLY A 26 -20.67 3.32 -6.77
N GLU A 27 -20.10 4.16 -5.91
CA GLU A 27 -18.90 4.94 -6.24
C GLU A 27 -17.81 4.03 -6.81
N LYS A 28 -17.18 4.45 -7.91
CA LYS A 28 -16.12 3.67 -8.54
C LYS A 28 -14.86 3.79 -7.68
N HIS A 29 -14.57 2.77 -6.88
CA HIS A 29 -13.30 2.69 -6.17
C HIS A 29 -12.14 2.53 -7.17
N PRO A 30 -11.01 3.21 -6.96
CA PRO A 30 -9.84 3.06 -7.82
C PRO A 30 -9.34 1.61 -7.75
N GLY A 31 -8.78 1.11 -8.85
CA GLY A 31 -8.28 -0.26 -8.89
C GLY A 31 -7.09 -0.51 -7.97
N LEU A 32 -6.35 0.54 -7.61
CA LEU A 32 -5.28 0.59 -6.61
C LEU A 32 -5.32 1.96 -5.93
N GLY A 33 -4.91 2.04 -4.67
CA GLY A 33 -4.73 3.33 -3.98
C GLY A 33 -3.51 4.08 -4.50
N LEU A 34 -3.62 5.40 -4.67
CA LEU A 34 -2.48 6.25 -5.02
C LEU A 34 -1.98 7.02 -3.80
N VAL A 35 -0.75 6.77 -3.41
CA VAL A 35 -0.09 7.42 -2.28
C VAL A 35 1.08 8.25 -2.80
N VAL A 36 1.22 9.48 -2.31
CA VAL A 36 2.31 10.37 -2.71
C VAL A 36 3.31 10.53 -1.58
N SER A 37 4.58 10.21 -1.83
CA SER A 37 5.68 10.42 -0.89
C SER A 37 6.26 11.83 -1.05
N LEU A 38 6.41 12.55 0.07
CA LEU A 38 6.98 13.90 0.14
C LEU A 38 8.05 13.96 1.24
N ALA A 39 9.24 14.45 0.91
CA ALA A 39 10.35 14.54 1.85
C ALA A 39 10.12 15.65 2.89
N LYS A 40 9.62 16.80 2.44
CA LYS A 40 9.31 17.96 3.29
C LYS A 40 7.89 18.44 3.02
N PRO A 41 6.91 18.08 3.85
CA PRO A 41 5.52 18.46 3.63
C PRO A 41 5.35 19.99 3.63
N ASN A 42 4.98 20.56 2.48
CA ASN A 42 4.59 21.97 2.34
C ASN A 42 3.08 22.08 2.14
N GLN A 43 2.45 23.06 2.78
CA GLN A 43 1.00 23.28 2.71
C GLN A 43 0.49 23.43 1.27
N ASP A 44 1.19 24.16 0.41
CA ASP A 44 0.74 24.40 -0.97
C ASP A 44 0.85 23.14 -1.83
N GLN A 45 1.93 22.38 -1.67
CA GLN A 45 2.13 21.11 -2.36
C GLN A 45 1.10 20.07 -1.91
N ILE A 46 0.82 20.00 -0.60
CA ILE A 46 -0.19 19.09 -0.03
C ILE A 46 -1.58 19.45 -0.55
N LYS A 47 -1.99 20.72 -0.49
CA LYS A 47 -3.30 21.16 -1.01
C LYS A 47 -3.48 20.83 -2.48
N LYS A 48 -2.41 20.97 -3.26
CA LYS A 48 -2.41 20.63 -4.68
C LYS A 48 -2.57 19.12 -4.85
N MET A 49 -1.70 18.32 -4.22
CA MET A 49 -1.67 16.86 -4.38
C MET A 49 -2.86 16.15 -3.76
N SER A 50 -3.48 16.67 -2.70
CA SER A 50 -4.64 16.06 -2.03
C SER A 50 -5.85 15.91 -2.94
N THR A 51 -5.90 16.67 -4.05
CA THR A 51 -6.96 16.56 -5.06
C THR A 51 -6.75 15.41 -6.05
N VAL A 52 -5.55 14.83 -6.11
CA VAL A 52 -5.14 13.83 -7.10
C VAL A 52 -4.50 12.58 -6.48
N CYS A 53 -4.34 12.51 -5.16
CA CYS A 53 -3.88 11.32 -4.46
C CYS A 53 -4.87 10.92 -3.37
N ASP A 54 -4.79 9.67 -2.95
CA ASP A 54 -5.63 9.12 -1.90
C ASP A 54 -4.98 9.19 -0.53
N GLY A 55 -3.65 9.14 -0.46
CA GLY A 55 -2.89 9.24 0.79
C GLY A 55 -1.50 9.85 0.61
N PHE A 56 -0.80 10.05 1.72
CA PHE A 56 0.56 10.59 1.74
C PHE A 56 1.55 9.71 2.50
N ILE A 57 2.82 9.80 2.14
CA ILE A 57 3.95 9.36 2.98
C ILE A 57 4.85 10.56 3.20
N PHE A 58 5.11 10.93 4.45
CA PHE A 58 6.00 12.04 4.76
C PHE A 58 7.32 11.53 5.33
N LYS A 59 8.47 12.00 4.82
CA LYS A 59 9.78 11.67 5.43
C LYS A 59 10.15 12.55 6.62
N ALA A 60 9.36 13.58 6.85
CA ALA A 60 9.48 14.47 8.00
C ALA A 60 8.06 14.83 8.49
N PRO A 61 7.84 14.95 9.81
CA PRO A 61 6.52 15.24 10.33
C PRO A 61 5.99 16.59 9.80
N PRO A 62 4.73 16.64 9.33
CA PRO A 62 4.10 17.91 8.96
C PRO A 62 3.89 18.79 10.20
N SER A 63 3.79 20.11 10.00
CA SER A 63 3.36 21.00 11.07
C SER A 63 1.90 20.70 11.45
N LYS A 64 1.54 20.92 12.72
CA LYS A 64 0.17 20.71 13.22
C LYS A 64 -0.90 21.45 12.38
N SER A 65 -0.60 22.67 11.95
CA SER A 65 -1.46 23.47 11.08
C SER A 65 -1.72 22.86 9.69
N VAL A 66 -0.82 22.01 9.22
CA VAL A 66 -0.94 21.25 7.97
C VAL A 66 -1.70 19.95 8.21
N SER A 67 -1.34 19.20 9.25
CA SER A 67 -2.00 17.92 9.57
C SER A 67 -3.48 18.10 9.95
N ASP A 68 -3.82 19.15 10.69
CA ASP A 68 -5.21 19.48 11.07
C ASP A 68 -6.13 19.71 9.85
N LYS A 69 -5.55 20.09 8.69
CA LYS A 69 -6.28 20.35 7.45
C LYS A 69 -6.24 19.18 6.47
N LEU A 70 -5.49 18.12 6.80
CA LEU A 70 -5.31 16.99 5.92
C LEU A 70 -6.47 16.01 6.09
N THR A 71 -7.25 15.85 5.02
CA THR A 71 -8.36 14.89 4.98
C THR A 71 -7.88 13.49 4.58
N ASN A 72 -6.83 13.41 3.78
CA ASN A 72 -6.26 12.15 3.32
C ASN A 72 -5.48 11.44 4.45
N PRO A 73 -5.53 10.10 4.51
CA PRO A 73 -4.63 9.33 5.39
C PRO A 73 -3.17 9.57 5.04
N TRP A 74 -2.29 9.46 6.03
CA TRP A 74 -0.87 9.65 5.83
C TRP A 74 -0.02 8.75 6.73
N ILE A 75 1.16 8.39 6.25
CA ILE A 75 2.14 7.58 6.97
C ILE A 75 3.40 8.42 7.19
N LEU A 76 3.99 8.37 8.39
CA LEU A 76 5.32 8.94 8.63
C LEU A 76 6.40 7.90 8.29
N ASP A 77 7.26 8.21 7.33
CA ASP A 77 8.45 7.43 7.00
C ASP A 77 9.66 7.95 7.77
N GLY A 78 10.18 7.12 8.68
CA GLY A 78 11.44 7.40 9.36
C GLY A 78 11.60 6.67 10.68
N ALA A 79 12.84 6.64 11.17
CA ALA A 79 13.11 6.19 12.53
C ALA A 79 12.43 7.14 13.52
N ILE A 80 11.45 6.64 14.26
CA ILE A 80 10.76 7.40 15.30
C ILE A 80 11.41 7.07 16.64
N PRO A 81 12.14 8.02 17.26
CA PRO A 81 12.57 7.87 18.64
C PRO A 81 11.34 7.74 19.53
N THR A 82 11.36 6.81 20.48
CA THR A 82 10.22 6.53 21.38
C THR A 82 9.74 7.77 22.13
N GLU A 83 10.65 8.70 22.43
CA GLU A 83 10.38 10.00 23.07
C GLU A 83 9.50 10.95 22.24
N ASN A 84 9.47 10.77 20.91
CA ASN A 84 8.71 11.63 20.00
C ASN A 84 7.31 11.09 19.66
N LEU A 85 6.97 9.86 20.05
CA LEU A 85 5.68 9.22 19.71
C LEU A 85 4.47 10.03 20.19
N LYS A 86 4.50 10.53 21.43
CA LYS A 86 3.38 11.34 21.97
C LYS A 86 3.14 12.60 21.15
N THR A 87 4.21 13.31 20.79
CA THR A 87 4.12 14.52 19.95
C THR A 87 3.60 14.18 18.55
N LEU A 88 3.96 13.03 18.01
CA LEU A 88 3.43 12.55 16.72
C LEU A 88 1.94 12.21 16.79
N LEU A 89 1.48 11.56 17.86
CA LEU A 89 0.06 11.30 18.08
C LEU A 89 -0.72 12.63 18.23
N GLU A 90 -0.16 13.63 18.91
CA GLU A 90 -0.78 14.95 19.09
C GLU A 90 -0.92 15.78 17.80
N ILE A 91 -0.10 15.51 16.79
CA ILE A 91 -0.25 16.08 15.44
C ILE A 91 -1.16 15.22 14.54
N GLY A 92 -1.73 14.14 15.08
CA GLY A 92 -2.68 13.26 14.38
C GLY A 92 -2.01 12.17 13.53
N CYS A 93 -0.78 11.79 13.84
CA CYS A 93 -0.13 10.62 13.23
C CYS A 93 -0.81 9.35 13.73
N ASP A 94 -1.34 8.55 12.81
CA ASP A 94 -1.98 7.28 13.13
C ASP A 94 -1.34 6.10 12.40
N SER A 95 -0.30 6.37 11.59
CA SER A 95 0.36 5.38 10.75
C SER A 95 1.84 5.72 10.55
N ILE A 96 2.70 4.72 10.61
CA ILE A 96 4.15 4.88 10.51
C ILE A 96 4.76 3.82 9.59
N CYS A 97 5.90 4.16 9.02
CA CYS A 97 6.69 3.26 8.21
C CYS A 97 8.09 3.10 8.82
N CYS A 98 8.48 1.84 9.00
CA CYS A 98 9.75 1.45 9.61
C CYS A 98 10.50 0.43 8.74
N ASP A 99 11.74 0.15 9.10
CA ASP A 99 12.55 -0.91 8.50
C ASP A 99 12.94 -1.96 9.56
N LEU A 100 13.62 -3.03 9.15
CA LEU A 100 14.07 -4.09 10.05
C LEU A 100 15.12 -3.63 11.08
N THR A 101 15.69 -2.44 10.94
CA THR A 101 16.65 -1.87 11.89
C THR A 101 15.98 -1.03 12.97
N SER A 102 14.68 -0.77 12.82
CA SER A 102 13.89 0.06 13.72
C SER A 102 13.64 -0.64 15.06
N SER A 103 13.40 0.15 16.11
CA SER A 103 13.14 -0.39 17.46
C SER A 103 11.87 -1.24 17.50
N ALA A 104 11.93 -2.38 18.18
CA ALA A 104 10.75 -3.24 18.39
C ALA A 104 9.62 -2.53 19.15
N THR A 105 9.94 -1.52 19.98
CA THR A 105 8.95 -0.71 20.70
C THR A 105 8.00 0.04 19.77
N THR A 106 8.44 0.32 18.54
CA THR A 106 7.66 1.02 17.52
C THR A 106 6.49 0.17 17.02
N ILE A 107 6.63 -1.15 17.03
CA ILE A 107 5.62 -2.11 16.57
C ILE A 107 4.61 -2.43 17.69
N ALA A 108 5.00 -2.26 18.95
CA ALA A 108 4.18 -2.63 20.10
C ALA A 108 3.08 -1.61 20.47
N GLU A 109 2.95 -0.51 19.73
CA GLU A 109 1.95 0.52 20.01
C GLU A 109 0.65 0.24 19.24
N ASP A 110 -0.39 -0.25 19.94
CA ASP A 110 -1.66 -0.70 19.35
C ASP A 110 -2.44 0.39 18.60
N ASN A 111 -2.12 1.67 18.85
CA ASN A 111 -2.83 2.81 18.27
C ASN A 111 -2.25 3.27 16.92
N LEU A 112 -1.16 2.66 16.44
CA LEU A 112 -0.49 3.03 15.20
C LEU A 112 -0.62 1.91 14.16
N GLY A 113 -0.99 2.29 12.94
CA GLY A 113 -0.77 1.43 11.79
C GLY A 113 0.73 1.34 11.48
N VAL A 114 1.28 0.14 11.37
CA VAL A 114 2.72 -0.10 11.17
C VAL A 114 2.95 -0.75 9.81
N PHE A 115 3.71 -0.06 8.96
CA PHE A 115 4.14 -0.57 7.67
C PHE A 115 5.64 -0.82 7.65
N LEU A 116 6.05 -2.03 7.23
CA LEU A 116 7.46 -2.39 7.16
C LEU A 116 8.00 -2.27 5.73
N LYS A 117 9.13 -1.60 5.56
CA LYS A 117 9.84 -1.52 4.28
C LYS A 117 10.53 -2.83 3.96
N LEU A 118 10.28 -3.36 2.77
CA LEU A 118 10.91 -4.56 2.26
C LEU A 118 11.62 -4.27 0.94
N ASN A 119 12.83 -4.82 0.80
CA ASN A 119 13.50 -4.87 -0.49
C ASN A 119 12.80 -5.89 -1.39
N ILE A 120 12.61 -5.56 -2.68
CA ILE A 120 12.04 -6.48 -3.66
C ILE A 120 12.82 -7.82 -3.78
N ASN A 121 14.10 -7.86 -3.46
CA ASN A 121 14.95 -9.04 -3.57
C ASN A 121 14.99 -9.91 -2.30
N ILE A 122 14.01 -9.74 -1.40
CA ILE A 122 13.87 -10.62 -0.24
C ILE A 122 13.59 -12.07 -0.68
N ASP A 123 14.21 -13.03 0.00
CA ASP A 123 13.95 -14.45 -0.24
C ASP A 123 12.72 -14.95 0.55
N TRP A 124 12.23 -16.14 0.17
CA TRP A 124 11.05 -16.74 0.79
C TRP A 124 11.23 -17.05 2.29
N GLN A 125 12.43 -17.45 2.71
CA GLN A 125 12.70 -17.84 4.09
C GLN A 125 12.67 -16.60 5.00
N GLN A 126 13.30 -15.51 4.56
CA GLN A 126 13.26 -14.22 5.23
C GLN A 126 11.83 -13.68 5.29
N LEU A 127 11.08 -13.72 4.18
CA LEU A 127 9.69 -13.26 4.15
C LEU A 127 8.82 -14.04 5.15
N THR A 128 8.98 -15.36 5.23
CA THR A 128 8.22 -16.20 6.17
C THR A 128 8.46 -15.79 7.63
N ILE A 129 9.70 -15.47 7.99
CA ILE A 129 10.06 -15.00 9.34
C ILE A 129 9.49 -13.59 9.58
N ILE A 130 9.66 -12.68 8.62
CA ILE A 130 9.14 -11.31 8.73
C ILE A 130 7.61 -11.29 8.84
N ASN A 131 6.92 -12.24 8.21
CA ASN A 131 5.47 -12.37 8.30
C ASN A 131 4.96 -12.63 9.72
N THR A 132 5.79 -13.10 10.65
CA THR A 132 5.39 -13.25 12.06
C THR A 132 5.38 -11.93 12.82
N LEU A 133 5.93 -10.84 12.25
CA LEU A 133 5.93 -9.52 12.90
C LEU A 133 4.51 -8.92 12.87
N PRO A 134 4.03 -8.31 13.97
CA PRO A 134 2.71 -7.71 14.05
C PRO A 134 2.69 -6.33 13.37
N VAL A 135 2.72 -6.33 12.04
CA VAL A 135 2.64 -5.13 11.19
C VAL A 135 1.44 -5.25 10.25
N ASP A 136 0.83 -4.13 9.90
CA ASP A 136 -0.38 -4.08 9.06
C ASP A 136 -0.08 -4.26 7.57
N GLY A 137 1.13 -3.90 7.14
CA GLY A 137 1.48 -3.87 5.73
C GLY A 137 2.96 -3.80 5.42
N TYR A 138 3.27 -3.96 4.14
CA TYR A 138 4.59 -3.85 3.56
C TYR A 138 4.63 -2.74 2.51
N ILE A 139 5.73 -1.97 2.56
CA ILE A 139 6.12 -1.06 1.49
C ILE A 139 7.27 -1.71 0.74
N ILE A 140 6.96 -2.19 -0.46
CA ILE A 140 7.94 -2.83 -1.34
C ILE A 140 8.74 -1.73 -2.02
N GLU A 141 10.00 -1.61 -1.63
CA GLU A 141 10.92 -0.65 -2.22
C GLU A 141 11.53 -1.24 -3.49
N PHE A 142 11.27 -0.53 -4.58
CA PHE A 142 11.72 -0.87 -5.91
C PHE A 142 12.69 0.19 -6.41
N ASN A 143 13.99 -0.09 -6.25
CA ASN A 143 15.07 0.81 -6.65
C ASN A 143 15.50 0.58 -8.10
N ASP A 144 14.54 0.48 -9.03
CA ASP A 144 14.87 0.31 -10.43
C ASP A 144 14.75 1.62 -11.22
N ILE A 145 15.75 1.83 -12.08
CA ILE A 145 15.88 2.98 -12.99
C ILE A 145 15.05 2.71 -14.27
N SER A 146 14.63 1.46 -14.47
CA SER A 146 13.76 1.03 -15.56
C SER A 146 12.35 1.60 -15.43
N ASN A 147 11.88 2.30 -16.47
CA ASN A 147 10.50 2.80 -16.58
C ASN A 147 9.45 1.68 -16.79
N GLN A 148 9.87 0.43 -17.00
CA GLN A 148 8.97 -0.71 -17.27
C GLN A 148 9.18 -1.82 -16.26
N ILE A 149 8.06 -2.47 -15.89
CA ILE A 149 8.04 -3.60 -14.96
C ILE A 149 8.14 -4.89 -15.78
N ASN A 150 9.27 -5.57 -15.68
CA ASN A 150 9.50 -6.84 -16.36
C ASN A 150 8.94 -8.04 -15.56
N LEU A 151 8.95 -9.22 -16.16
CA LEU A 151 8.39 -10.44 -15.54
C LEU A 151 9.18 -10.93 -14.32
N ASP A 152 10.49 -10.71 -14.27
CA ASP A 152 11.32 -11.06 -13.09
C ASP A 152 10.90 -10.20 -11.90
N GLN A 153 10.79 -8.89 -12.09
CA GLN A 153 10.34 -7.94 -11.07
C GLN A 153 8.91 -8.26 -10.63
N LEU A 154 8.00 -8.52 -11.57
CA LEU A 154 6.62 -8.91 -11.26
C LEU A 154 6.58 -10.21 -10.43
N SER A 155 7.46 -11.18 -10.72
CA SER A 155 7.55 -12.43 -9.96
C SER A 155 8.05 -12.21 -8.53
N LYS A 156 9.01 -11.31 -8.33
CA LYS A 156 9.55 -10.94 -7.01
C LYS A 156 8.53 -10.17 -6.16
N ILE A 157 7.79 -9.23 -6.78
CA ILE A 157 6.66 -8.57 -6.13
C ILE A 157 5.61 -9.62 -5.75
N GLY A 158 5.30 -10.54 -6.68
CA GLY A 158 4.37 -11.65 -6.47
C GLY A 158 4.76 -12.57 -5.30
N LEU A 159 6.05 -12.81 -5.09
CA LEU A 159 6.56 -13.58 -3.95
C LEU A 159 6.19 -12.92 -2.62
N ILE A 160 6.31 -11.59 -2.53
CA ILE A 160 5.94 -10.83 -1.33
C ILE A 160 4.42 -10.81 -1.15
N THR A 161 3.68 -10.41 -2.18
CA THR A 161 2.23 -10.17 -2.11
C THR A 161 1.42 -11.46 -1.92
N HIS A 162 1.85 -12.60 -2.47
CA HIS A 162 1.20 -13.89 -2.24
C HIS A 162 1.74 -14.63 -1.01
N GLY A 163 2.92 -14.24 -0.52
CA GLY A 163 3.51 -14.82 0.68
C GLY A 163 2.91 -14.29 1.97
N THR A 164 2.07 -13.25 1.92
CA THR A 164 1.53 -12.55 3.09
C THR A 164 0.02 -12.29 2.95
N ASP A 165 -0.66 -12.12 4.07
CA ASP A 165 -2.04 -11.63 4.17
C ASP A 165 -2.12 -10.13 4.47
N LYS A 166 -0.96 -9.46 4.64
CA LYS A 166 -0.83 -8.03 4.93
C LYS A 166 -0.95 -7.16 3.69
N TYR A 167 -1.27 -5.87 3.89
CA TYR A 167 -1.33 -4.90 2.79
C TYR A 167 0.00 -4.74 2.08
N CYS A 168 0.01 -4.69 0.76
CA CYS A 168 1.24 -4.48 -0.02
C CYS A 168 1.16 -3.23 -0.89
N LEU A 169 1.97 -2.23 -0.54
CA LEU A 169 2.16 -1.01 -1.31
C LEU A 169 3.47 -1.09 -2.10
N LEU A 170 3.49 -0.61 -3.34
CA LEU A 170 4.68 -0.62 -4.19
C LEU A 170 5.17 0.80 -4.45
N THR A 171 6.42 1.09 -4.14
CA THR A 171 7.08 2.34 -4.54
C THR A 171 7.48 2.28 -6.00
N VAL A 172 7.16 3.32 -6.78
CA VAL A 172 7.53 3.44 -8.19
C VAL A 172 8.27 4.76 -8.45
N SER A 173 9.26 4.71 -9.33
CA SER A 173 10.06 5.86 -9.75
C SER A 173 9.38 6.68 -10.85
N SER A 174 8.55 6.04 -11.67
CA SER A 174 7.74 6.65 -12.73
C SER A 174 6.34 6.04 -12.78
N ALA A 175 5.39 6.72 -13.42
CA ALA A 175 4.03 6.19 -13.63
C ALA A 175 4.08 4.91 -14.49
N PRO A 176 3.66 3.73 -13.96
CA PRO A 176 3.54 2.52 -14.76
C PRO A 176 2.42 2.65 -15.78
N ALA A 177 2.52 1.96 -16.91
CA ALA A 177 1.45 1.95 -17.91
C ALA A 177 0.20 1.22 -17.39
N ALA A 178 -0.98 1.57 -17.89
CA ALA A 178 -2.26 0.94 -17.52
C ALA A 178 -2.24 -0.61 -17.45
N LYS A 179 -1.58 -1.30 -18.39
CA LYS A 179 -1.47 -2.77 -18.37
C LYS A 179 -0.56 -3.29 -17.27
N GLU A 180 0.48 -2.55 -16.90
CA GLU A 180 1.36 -2.87 -15.79
C GLU A 180 0.61 -2.68 -14.47
N LEU A 181 -0.18 -1.61 -14.32
CA LEU A 181 -1.05 -1.39 -13.17
C LEU A 181 -2.04 -2.54 -12.99
N GLU A 182 -2.64 -3.04 -14.08
CA GLU A 182 -3.49 -4.22 -14.03
C GLU A 182 -2.74 -5.50 -13.60
N ALA A 183 -1.50 -5.67 -14.06
CA ALA A 183 -0.66 -6.80 -13.67
C ALA A 183 -0.30 -6.74 -12.18
N LEU A 184 0.10 -5.56 -11.69
CA LEU A 184 0.40 -5.29 -10.27
C LEU A 184 -0.80 -5.59 -9.38
N ARG A 185 -2.00 -5.13 -9.77
CA ARG A 185 -3.23 -5.45 -9.03
C ARG A 185 -3.50 -6.95 -8.99
N LYS A 186 -3.30 -7.66 -10.11
CA LYS A 186 -3.56 -9.12 -10.19
C LYS A 186 -2.65 -9.93 -9.29
N ILE A 187 -1.42 -9.48 -9.06
CA ILE A 187 -0.49 -10.16 -8.15
C ILE A 187 -0.70 -9.77 -6.68
N GLY A 188 -1.59 -8.83 -6.37
CA GLY A 188 -1.95 -8.48 -4.98
C GLY A 188 -1.33 -7.20 -4.44
N VAL A 189 -0.76 -6.34 -5.29
CA VAL A 189 -0.47 -4.95 -4.89
C VAL A 189 -1.81 -4.24 -4.68
N ILE A 190 -1.96 -3.49 -3.57
CA ILE A 190 -3.18 -2.74 -3.25
C ILE A 190 -3.02 -1.23 -3.44
N GLY A 191 -1.79 -0.74 -3.47
CA GLY A 191 -1.51 0.67 -3.71
C GLY A 191 -0.13 0.96 -4.29
N ILE A 192 -0.02 2.11 -4.93
CA ILE A 192 1.19 2.61 -5.59
C ILE A 192 1.65 3.86 -4.85
N ILE A 193 2.94 3.92 -4.55
CA ILE A 193 3.60 5.07 -3.94
C ILE A 193 4.45 5.77 -5.00
N MET A 194 4.15 7.03 -5.27
CA MET A 194 4.91 7.88 -6.20
C MET A 194 5.64 8.99 -5.45
N ASN A 195 6.88 9.30 -5.84
CA ASN A 195 7.63 10.40 -5.26
C ASN A 195 7.13 11.76 -5.79
N GLY A 196 6.42 12.52 -4.97
CA GLY A 196 5.84 13.82 -5.32
C GLY A 196 6.81 15.00 -5.27
N ASP A 197 8.05 14.81 -4.81
CA ASP A 197 9.10 15.84 -4.89
C ASP A 197 9.75 15.88 -6.28
N ASN A 198 9.79 14.72 -6.96
CA ASN A 198 10.40 14.57 -8.28
C ASN A 198 9.38 14.43 -9.43
N SER A 199 8.10 14.23 -9.10
CA SER A 199 7.04 14.03 -10.10
C SER A 199 6.19 15.30 -10.26
N ASP A 200 5.83 15.62 -11.50
CA ASP A 200 4.95 16.73 -11.77
C ASP A 200 3.49 16.40 -11.40
N PHE A 201 2.72 17.44 -11.08
CA PHE A 201 1.29 17.27 -10.76
C PHE A 201 0.50 16.65 -11.91
N SER A 202 0.88 16.91 -13.16
CA SER A 202 0.28 16.28 -14.34
C SER A 202 0.43 14.77 -14.31
N ASP A 203 1.58 14.27 -13.87
CA ASP A 203 1.93 12.85 -13.91
C ASP A 203 1.17 12.10 -12.81
N VAL A 204 1.13 12.68 -11.60
CA VAL A 204 0.33 12.16 -10.49
C VAL A 204 -1.16 12.13 -10.87
N LYS A 205 -1.66 13.21 -11.49
CA LYS A 205 -3.05 13.27 -11.95
C LYS A 205 -3.35 12.24 -13.03
N GLN A 206 -2.46 12.10 -14.02
CA GLN A 206 -2.61 11.11 -15.07
C GLN A 206 -2.66 9.70 -14.48
N LEU A 207 -1.74 9.37 -13.57
CA LEU A 207 -1.75 8.08 -12.88
C LEU A 207 -3.05 7.87 -12.11
N LYS A 208 -3.56 8.90 -11.42
CA LYS A 208 -4.86 8.82 -10.73
C LYS A 208 -6.00 8.52 -11.69
N ASP A 209 -6.04 9.20 -12.83
CA ASP A 209 -7.06 8.99 -13.86
C ASP A 209 -6.96 7.57 -14.45
N GLU A 210 -5.75 7.05 -14.67
CA GLU A 210 -5.53 5.66 -15.12
C GLU A 210 -6.00 4.63 -14.07
N LEU A 211 -5.70 4.85 -12.79
CA LEU A 211 -6.14 3.99 -11.68
C LEU A 211 -7.66 3.99 -11.50
N LEU A 212 -8.31 5.14 -11.74
CA LEU A 212 -9.76 5.26 -11.79
C LEU A 212 -10.35 4.64 -13.05
N ALA A 213 -9.65 4.68 -14.19
CA ALA A 213 -10.10 4.10 -15.45
C ALA A 213 -10.01 2.57 -15.46
N MET A 214 -9.20 1.96 -14.58
CA MET A 214 -8.99 0.52 -14.50
C MET A 214 -10.31 -0.27 -14.59
N PRO A 215 -10.33 -1.41 -15.31
CA PRO A 215 -11.46 -2.32 -15.31
C PRO A 215 -11.76 -2.77 -13.88
N SER A 216 -13.03 -3.04 -13.56
CA SER A 216 -13.38 -3.65 -12.27
C SER A 216 -12.58 -4.94 -12.07
N PRO A 217 -12.28 -5.33 -10.83
CA PRO A 217 -11.66 -6.61 -10.55
C PRO A 217 -12.53 -7.71 -11.17
N ASN A 218 -12.05 -8.31 -12.25
CA ASN A 218 -12.69 -9.53 -12.74
C ASN A 218 -12.35 -10.62 -11.71
N HIS A 219 -13.27 -10.88 -10.78
CA HIS A 219 -13.23 -12.02 -9.87
C HIS A 219 -13.41 -13.36 -10.61
N LYS A 220 -12.78 -13.52 -11.77
CA LYS A 220 -12.45 -14.85 -12.27
C LYS A 220 -11.19 -15.29 -11.52
N LYS A 221 -11.32 -15.48 -10.20
CA LYS A 221 -10.48 -16.45 -9.51
C LYS A 221 -10.82 -17.75 -10.23
N LYS A 222 -9.99 -18.14 -11.19
CA LYS A 222 -10.10 -19.44 -11.83
C LYS A 222 -9.78 -20.38 -10.69
N ASP A 223 -10.81 -20.90 -10.04
CA ASP A 223 -10.68 -22.09 -9.22
C ASP A 223 -9.95 -23.08 -10.10
N ASN A 224 -8.65 -23.25 -9.85
CA ASN A 224 -7.88 -24.33 -10.39
C ASN A 224 -8.12 -25.46 -9.39
N PRO A 225 -9.06 -26.39 -9.64
CA PRO A 225 -9.36 -27.48 -8.71
C PRO A 225 -8.15 -28.39 -8.43
N HIS A 226 -7.03 -28.19 -9.12
CA HIS A 226 -5.81 -29.00 -9.01
C HIS A 226 -4.77 -28.50 -7.99
N LEU A 227 -4.98 -27.34 -7.33
CA LEU A 227 -4.12 -26.88 -6.23
C LEU A 227 -4.89 -26.72 -4.91
N LYS A 228 -5.76 -27.68 -4.59
CA LYS A 228 -6.03 -27.96 -3.17
C LYS A 228 -4.78 -28.64 -2.62
N SER A 229 -4.10 -27.94 -1.73
CA SER A 229 -3.06 -28.50 -0.87
C SER A 229 -3.51 -29.87 -0.38
N SER A 230 -2.69 -30.89 -0.68
CA SER A 230 -2.77 -32.19 -0.05
C SER A 230 -2.41 -31.99 1.42
N GLY A 231 -3.45 -31.73 2.21
CA GLY A 231 -3.40 -31.54 3.66
C GLY A 231 -4.61 -32.21 4.28
N SER A 232 -4.89 -33.45 3.87
CA SER A 232 -5.84 -34.32 4.54
C SER A 232 -5.05 -35.37 5.34
N VAL A 233 -4.95 -35.11 6.64
CA VAL A 233 -5.17 -36.08 7.73
C VAL A 233 -4.76 -37.52 7.39
N PHE A 234 -3.58 -37.93 7.85
CA PHE A 234 -3.34 -39.32 8.20
C PHE A 234 -3.61 -39.46 9.70
N GLU A 235 -4.84 -39.85 10.04
CA GLU A 235 -5.11 -40.59 11.27
C GLU A 235 -4.42 -41.96 11.10
N LEU A 236 -3.39 -42.20 11.92
CA LEU A 236 -2.86 -43.54 12.13
C LEU A 236 -3.65 -44.16 13.28
N GLU A 237 -4.69 -44.93 12.95
CA GLU A 237 -5.10 -46.04 13.79
C GLU A 237 -4.26 -47.26 13.40
N GLY A 238 -3.55 -47.81 14.39
CA GLY A 238 -2.70 -49.00 14.31
C GLY A 238 -2.01 -49.25 15.63
#